data_AF-A0A376KY98-F1
#
_entry.id   AF-A0A376KY98-F1
#
_cell.length_a   1.000
_cell.length_b   1.000
_cell.length_c   1.000
_cell.angle_alpha   90.00
_cell.angle_beta   90.00
_cell.angle_gamma   90.00
#
_symmetry.space_group_name_H-M   'P 1'
#
loop_
_entity.id
_entity.type
_entity.pdbx_description
1 polymer ?
#
loop_
_entity_poly.entity_id
_entity_poly.type
_entity_poly.pdbx_seq_one_letter_code
_entity_poly.pdbx_strand_id
1 'polypeptide(L)'
;MCGNGKMEKHILRECFESYLPASVAWRQKEQFSDGVGYSWIDTLKEVAAQQVSDQQLETARFRFPYNTPTSKEAYLYREIFEELFPLPSAAECVPGGPSVACSSLKRLSGMRRSRKWTIPSGRAVGVHQSAYK
;
A
#
# COMPACT_ATOMS: atom_id res chain seq x y z
N MET A 1 -14.89 4.43 14.28
CA MET A 1 -15.11 5.08 12.97
C MET A 1 -16.10 6.21 13.21
N CYS A 2 -15.92 7.39 12.61
CA CYS A 2 -16.95 8.43 12.63
C CYS A 2 -18.22 7.82 12.03
N GLY A 3 -19.17 7.44 12.89
CA GLY A 3 -20.47 6.87 12.50
C GLY A 3 -21.46 7.99 12.15
N ASN A 4 -22.65 7.60 11.74
CA ASN A 4 -23.79 8.50 11.48
C ASN A 4 -23.59 9.48 10.31
N GLY A 5 -22.95 9.03 9.21
CA GLY A 5 -22.82 9.82 7.98
C GLY A 5 -21.79 10.95 8.02
N LYS A 6 -21.03 11.08 9.12
CA LYS A 6 -19.96 12.07 9.26
C LYS A 6 -18.70 11.68 8.48
N MET A 7 -18.07 12.68 7.86
CA MET A 7 -16.80 12.52 7.11
C MET A 7 -15.67 12.04 8.03
N GLU A 8 -14.69 11.32 7.46
CA GLU A 8 -13.50 10.91 8.21
C GLU A 8 -12.77 12.12 8.80
N LYS A 9 -12.31 11.97 10.05
CA LYS A 9 -11.62 13.03 10.80
C LYS A 9 -12.49 14.28 11.03
N HIS A 10 -13.82 14.15 11.10
CA HIS A 10 -14.77 15.26 11.28
C HIS A 10 -14.34 16.32 12.31
N ILE A 11 -13.99 15.91 13.53
CA ILE A 11 -13.62 16.86 14.60
C ILE A 11 -12.37 17.68 14.23
N LEU A 12 -11.41 17.07 13.53
CA LEU A 12 -10.22 17.77 13.03
C LEU A 12 -10.62 18.79 11.94
N ARG A 13 -11.63 18.48 11.13
CA ARG A 13 -12.11 19.39 10.08
C ARG A 13 -12.82 20.60 10.70
N GLU A 14 -13.75 20.37 11.64
CA GLU A 14 -14.47 21.43 12.36
C GLU A 14 -13.51 22.37 13.10
N CYS A 15 -12.50 21.84 13.81
CA CYS A 15 -11.56 22.66 14.57
C CYS A 15 -10.72 23.62 13.72
N PHE A 16 -10.52 23.32 12.43
CA PHE A 16 -9.61 24.06 11.55
C PHE A 16 -10.28 24.58 10.27
N GLU A 17 -11.61 24.53 10.17
CA GLU A 17 -12.35 24.89 8.96
C GLU A 17 -12.10 26.35 8.52
N SER A 18 -11.94 27.28 9.47
CA SER A 18 -11.67 28.69 9.17
C SER A 18 -10.30 28.96 8.56
N TYR A 19 -9.37 27.99 8.60
CA TYR A 19 -7.99 28.17 8.11
C TYR A 19 -7.82 27.81 6.63
N LEU A 20 -8.75 27.06 6.04
CA LEU A 20 -8.62 26.51 4.69
C LEU A 20 -9.91 26.74 3.89
N PRO A 21 -9.84 26.80 2.54
CA PRO A 21 -11.05 26.78 1.73
C PRO A 21 -11.91 25.56 2.06
N ALA A 22 -13.24 25.72 2.09
CA ALA A 22 -14.16 24.63 2.39
C ALA A 22 -13.96 23.39 1.48
N SER A 23 -13.56 23.63 0.21
CA SER A 23 -13.21 22.58 -0.75
C SER A 23 -12.00 21.71 -0.32
N VAL A 24 -11.12 22.23 0.54
CA VAL A 24 -9.99 21.49 1.13
C VAL A 24 -10.37 20.93 2.49
N ALA A 25 -10.98 21.75 3.36
CA ALA A 25 -11.37 21.36 4.72
C ALA A 25 -12.35 20.17 4.74
N TRP A 26 -13.19 20.03 3.70
CA TRP A 26 -14.18 18.95 3.55
C TRP A 26 -13.91 18.04 2.34
N ARG A 27 -12.67 18.00 1.86
CA ARG A 27 -12.29 17.05 0.80
C ARG A 27 -12.28 15.62 1.34
N GLN A 28 -12.92 14.69 0.64
CA GLN A 28 -12.85 13.26 0.94
C GLN A 28 -11.39 12.75 0.88
N LYS A 29 -10.98 11.94 1.84
CA LYS A 29 -9.63 11.36 1.88
C LYS A 29 -9.41 10.42 0.69
N GLU A 30 -8.54 10.83 -0.23
CA GLU A 30 -7.94 9.95 -1.24
C GLU A 30 -7.11 8.83 -0.61
N GLN A 31 -7.22 7.59 -1.11
CA GLN A 31 -6.27 6.56 -0.69
C GLN A 31 -4.88 6.87 -1.25
N PHE A 32 -3.83 6.37 -0.58
CA PHE A 32 -2.47 6.94 -0.67
C PHE A 32 -1.93 7.02 -2.09
N SER A 33 -2.18 6.02 -2.89
CA SER A 33 -1.62 5.95 -4.23
C SER A 33 -2.43 6.68 -5.29
N ASP A 34 -3.75 6.76 -5.13
CA ASP A 34 -4.61 7.49 -6.06
C ASP A 34 -4.40 9.00 -5.92
N GLY A 35 -3.97 9.48 -4.75
CA GLY A 35 -3.63 10.88 -4.52
C GLY A 35 -2.32 11.36 -5.17
N VAL A 36 -1.44 10.45 -5.60
CA VAL A 36 -0.18 10.79 -6.30
C VAL A 36 -0.39 10.79 -7.82
N GLY A 37 -1.27 9.91 -8.31
CA GLY A 37 -1.62 9.78 -9.72
C GLY A 37 -1.75 8.30 -10.10
N TYR A 38 -2.81 7.96 -10.85
CA TYR A 38 -3.10 6.57 -11.18
C TYR A 38 -1.96 5.89 -11.96
N SER A 39 -1.32 6.60 -12.89
CA SER A 39 -0.22 6.04 -13.69
C SER A 39 0.99 5.60 -12.86
N TRP A 40 1.23 6.21 -11.70
CA TRP A 40 2.44 5.94 -10.92
C TRP A 40 2.59 4.46 -10.52
N ILE A 41 1.53 3.89 -9.93
CA ILE A 41 1.54 2.46 -9.57
C ILE A 41 1.59 1.58 -10.79
N ASP A 42 0.82 1.94 -11.82
CA ASP A 42 0.67 1.09 -12.99
C ASP A 42 2.02 0.98 -13.71
N THR A 43 2.78 2.09 -13.79
CA THR A 43 4.17 2.09 -14.26
C THR A 43 5.10 1.25 -13.37
N LEU A 44 5.02 1.35 -12.03
CA LEU A 44 5.86 0.52 -11.16
C LEU A 44 5.63 -0.98 -11.37
N LYS A 45 4.36 -1.39 -11.53
CA LYS A 45 4.00 -2.78 -11.83
C LYS A 45 4.48 -3.21 -13.21
N GLU A 46 4.34 -2.36 -14.20
CA GLU A 46 4.80 -2.63 -15.57
C GLU A 46 6.33 -2.82 -15.61
N VAL A 47 7.07 -1.89 -14.99
CA VAL A 47 8.54 -1.98 -14.91
C VAL A 47 8.97 -3.24 -14.19
N ALA A 48 8.34 -3.57 -13.05
CA ALA A 48 8.65 -4.82 -12.35
C ALA A 48 8.31 -6.06 -13.17
N ALA A 49 7.22 -6.03 -13.95
CA ALA A 49 6.84 -7.12 -14.84
C ALA A 49 7.85 -7.34 -15.98
N GLN A 50 8.49 -6.28 -16.46
CA GLN A 50 9.54 -6.33 -17.48
C GLN A 50 10.89 -6.80 -16.92
N GLN A 51 11.25 -6.41 -15.69
CA GLN A 51 12.55 -6.72 -15.09
C GLN A 51 12.62 -8.08 -14.39
N VAL A 52 11.50 -8.57 -13.85
CA VAL A 52 11.46 -9.84 -13.11
C VAL A 52 10.73 -10.89 -13.94
N SER A 53 11.43 -11.96 -14.29
CA SER A 53 10.85 -13.12 -14.98
C SER A 53 9.94 -13.94 -14.06
N ASP A 54 9.03 -14.72 -14.66
CA ASP A 54 8.17 -15.63 -13.91
C ASP A 54 8.98 -16.71 -13.19
N GLN A 55 10.07 -17.18 -13.80
CA GLN A 55 10.99 -18.16 -13.21
C GLN A 55 11.69 -17.61 -11.96
N GLN A 56 12.15 -16.34 -12.00
CA GLN A 56 12.74 -15.70 -10.83
C GLN A 56 11.74 -15.65 -9.67
N LEU A 57 10.48 -15.33 -9.94
CA LEU A 57 9.45 -15.30 -8.91
C LEU A 57 9.12 -16.71 -8.38
N GLU A 58 9.02 -17.71 -9.24
CA GLU A 58 8.75 -19.11 -8.85
C GLU A 58 9.87 -19.70 -7.98
N THR A 59 11.12 -19.32 -8.27
CA THR A 59 12.31 -19.77 -7.54
C THR A 59 12.71 -18.83 -6.40
N ALA A 60 11.95 -17.77 -6.14
CA ALA A 60 12.31 -16.71 -5.18
C ALA A 60 12.63 -17.24 -3.78
N ARG A 61 11.97 -18.32 -3.33
CA ARG A 61 12.22 -18.96 -2.02
C ARG A 61 13.65 -19.46 -1.83
N PHE A 62 14.35 -19.80 -2.92
CA PHE A 62 15.74 -20.26 -2.85
C PHE A 62 16.73 -19.11 -2.76
N ARG A 63 16.39 -17.95 -3.36
CA ARG A 63 17.21 -16.74 -3.28
C ARG A 63 16.94 -15.94 -2.00
N PHE A 64 15.66 -15.77 -1.66
CA PHE A 64 15.16 -14.98 -0.54
C PHE A 64 14.35 -15.87 0.41
N PRO A 65 15.01 -16.70 1.25
CA PRO A 65 14.33 -17.66 2.12
C PRO A 65 13.52 -16.98 3.24
N TYR A 66 13.98 -15.82 3.72
CA TYR A 66 13.25 -15.00 4.69
C TYR A 66 12.42 -13.94 3.96
N ASN A 67 11.14 -13.77 4.33
CA ASN A 67 10.20 -12.85 3.67
C ASN A 67 10.23 -12.96 2.14
N THR A 68 10.02 -14.17 1.63
CA THR A 68 10.04 -14.43 0.18
C THR A 68 9.03 -13.52 -0.55
N PRO A 69 9.47 -12.79 -1.60
CA PRO A 69 8.57 -11.93 -2.35
C PRO A 69 7.50 -12.76 -3.08
N THR A 70 6.25 -12.31 -3.00
CA THR A 70 5.09 -12.99 -3.63
C THR A 70 4.58 -12.27 -4.87
N SER A 71 5.24 -11.18 -5.29
CA SER A 71 4.98 -10.46 -6.53
C SER A 71 6.30 -10.00 -7.16
N LYS A 72 6.27 -9.74 -8.47
CA LYS A 72 7.42 -9.20 -9.21
C LYS A 72 7.89 -7.84 -8.67
N GLU A 73 6.95 -6.99 -8.29
CA GLU A 73 7.24 -5.69 -7.68
C GLU A 73 7.99 -5.85 -6.34
N ALA A 74 7.50 -6.75 -5.47
CA ALA A 74 8.18 -7.05 -4.21
C ALA A 74 9.56 -7.69 -4.43
N TYR A 75 9.70 -8.51 -5.48
CA TYR A 75 10.98 -9.12 -5.85
C TYR A 75 11.99 -8.05 -6.25
N LEU A 76 11.59 -7.11 -7.11
CA LEU A 76 12.46 -6.03 -7.57
C LEU A 76 12.95 -5.16 -6.39
N TYR A 77 12.07 -4.78 -5.47
CA TYR A 77 12.48 -4.03 -4.28
C TYR A 77 13.38 -4.85 -3.35
N ARG A 78 13.12 -6.16 -3.22
CA ARG A 78 13.94 -7.05 -2.39
C ARG A 78 15.34 -7.24 -2.97
N GLU A 79 15.46 -7.29 -4.29
CA GLU A 79 16.74 -7.35 -5.00
C GLU A 79 17.58 -6.11 -4.75
N ILE A 80 16.99 -4.91 -4.90
CA ILE A 80 17.65 -3.64 -4.57
C ILE A 80 18.03 -3.60 -3.08
N PHE A 81 17.15 -4.08 -2.20
CA PHE A 81 17.41 -4.11 -0.75
C PHE A 81 18.62 -4.98 -0.41
N GLU A 82 18.72 -6.21 -0.92
CA GLU A 82 19.87 -7.08 -0.63
C GLU A 82 21.16 -6.63 -1.31
N GLU A 83 21.07 -5.92 -2.44
CA GLU A 83 22.22 -5.26 -3.06
C GLU A 83 22.80 -4.16 -2.15
N LEU A 84 21.94 -3.34 -1.54
CA LEU A 84 22.35 -2.25 -0.65
C LEU A 84 22.69 -2.71 0.77
N PHE A 85 22.00 -3.74 1.27
CA PHE A 85 22.13 -4.27 2.62
C PHE A 85 22.39 -5.78 2.59
N PRO A 86 23.61 -6.23 2.24
CA PRO A 86 23.95 -7.63 2.03
C PRO A 86 24.18 -8.37 3.37
N LEU A 87 23.23 -8.26 4.29
CA LEU A 87 23.29 -8.89 5.61
C LEU A 87 21.92 -9.50 5.97
N PRO A 88 21.86 -10.79 6.35
CA PRO A 88 20.59 -11.46 6.65
C PRO A 88 19.76 -10.76 7.74
N SER A 89 20.42 -10.26 8.79
CA SER A 89 19.77 -9.56 9.90
C SER A 89 19.14 -8.22 9.49
N ALA A 90 19.59 -7.61 8.39
CA ALA A 90 18.94 -6.42 7.84
C ALA A 90 17.55 -6.76 7.30
N ALA A 91 17.41 -7.89 6.60
CA ALA A 91 16.11 -8.36 6.10
C ALA A 91 15.15 -8.70 7.24
N GLU A 92 15.66 -9.22 8.37
CA GLU A 92 14.88 -9.54 9.57
C GLU A 92 14.31 -8.31 10.29
N CYS A 93 14.92 -7.14 10.07
CA CYS A 93 14.39 -5.86 10.56
C CYS A 93 13.16 -5.38 9.75
N VAL A 94 12.93 -5.95 8.56
CA VAL A 94 11.77 -5.62 7.74
C VAL A 94 10.58 -6.48 8.18
N PRO A 95 9.48 -5.88 8.67
CA PRO A 95 8.35 -6.64 9.19
C PRO A 95 7.69 -7.46 8.07
N GLY A 96 7.65 -8.77 8.27
CA GLY A 96 7.05 -9.71 7.33
C GLY A 96 5.52 -9.81 7.39
N GLY A 97 4.96 -10.47 6.38
CA GLY A 97 3.55 -10.85 6.31
C GLY A 97 2.66 -9.86 5.54
N PRO A 98 1.36 -10.21 5.39
CA PRO A 98 0.43 -9.36 4.62
C PRO A 98 0.28 -7.96 5.22
N SER A 99 0.32 -6.95 4.34
CA SER A 99 0.18 -5.53 4.67
C SER A 99 -0.78 -4.84 3.69
N VAL A 100 -1.41 -3.75 4.15
CA VAL A 100 -2.14 -2.80 3.31
C VAL A 100 -1.62 -1.40 3.61
N ALA A 101 -1.02 -0.74 2.62
CA ALA A 101 -0.27 0.50 2.81
C ALA A 101 0.72 0.35 3.99
N CYS A 102 0.60 1.21 5.01
CA CYS A 102 1.46 1.19 6.20
C CYS A 102 0.90 0.33 7.35
N SER A 103 -0.10 -0.52 7.11
CA SER A 103 -0.79 -1.27 8.17
C SER A 103 -0.33 -2.72 8.24
N SER A 104 0.17 -3.12 9.40
CA SER A 104 0.58 -4.50 9.67
C SER A 104 -0.60 -5.47 9.79
N LEU A 105 -0.30 -6.76 9.65
CA LEU A 105 -1.25 -7.87 9.77
C LEU A 105 -2.11 -7.82 11.05
N LYS A 106 -1.55 -7.30 12.15
CA LYS A 106 -2.23 -7.18 13.45
C LYS A 106 -3.44 -6.22 13.39
N ARG A 107 -3.45 -5.28 12.44
CA ARG A 107 -4.59 -4.41 12.16
C ARG A 107 -5.60 -5.07 11.19
N LEU A 108 -5.13 -5.98 10.34
CA LEU A 108 -5.96 -6.69 9.35
C LEU A 108 -6.77 -7.84 9.97
N SER A 109 -6.27 -8.48 11.04
CA SER A 109 -6.96 -9.59 11.72
C SER A 109 -8.31 -9.19 12.34
N GLY A 110 -8.49 -7.93 12.71
CA GLY A 110 -9.76 -7.39 13.25
C GLY A 110 -10.79 -6.96 12.20
N MET A 111 -10.47 -6.98 10.91
CA MET A 111 -11.35 -6.47 9.84
C MET A 111 -11.92 -7.64 9.02
N ARG A 112 -13.20 -7.99 9.26
CA ARG A 112 -13.95 -9.07 8.55
C ARG A 112 -13.92 -8.97 7.00
N ARG A 113 -13.68 -7.78 6.43
CA ARG A 113 -13.69 -7.49 4.98
C ARG A 113 -12.30 -7.44 4.33
N SER A 114 -11.20 -7.49 5.08
CA SER A 114 -9.87 -7.12 4.56
C SER A 114 -9.05 -8.26 3.94
N ARG A 115 -9.46 -9.53 4.08
CA ARG A 115 -8.71 -10.68 3.52
C ARG A 115 -8.62 -10.67 1.98
N LYS A 116 -9.52 -9.98 1.27
CA LYS A 116 -9.54 -9.90 -0.20
C LYS A 116 -8.80 -8.67 -0.77
N TRP A 117 -8.31 -7.75 0.07
CA TRP A 117 -7.82 -6.43 -0.35
C TRP A 117 -6.40 -6.13 0.13
N THR A 118 -5.52 -7.13 0.17
CA THR A 118 -4.08 -6.94 0.42
C THR A 118 -3.38 -6.43 -0.83
N ILE A 119 -3.52 -5.13 -1.09
CA ILE A 119 -2.70 -4.41 -2.06
C ILE A 119 -1.68 -3.59 -1.25
N PRO A 120 -0.38 -3.92 -1.29
CA PRO A 120 0.65 -3.19 -0.54
C PRO A 120 0.62 -1.68 -0.81
N SER A 121 0.29 -1.30 -2.03
CA SER A 121 0.21 0.10 -2.46
C SER A 121 -1.00 0.89 -1.93
N GLY A 122 -1.96 0.20 -1.29
CA GLY A 122 -3.13 0.84 -0.67
C GLY A 122 -4.01 1.61 -1.65
N ARG A 123 -4.11 1.18 -2.92
CA ARG A 123 -5.04 1.73 -3.92
C ARG A 123 -6.49 1.48 -3.50
N ALA A 124 -7.35 2.48 -3.71
CA ALA A 124 -8.77 2.36 -3.41
C ALA A 124 -9.44 1.36 -4.35
N VAL A 125 -10.30 0.52 -3.79
CA VAL A 125 -11.23 -0.28 -4.60
C VAL A 125 -12.65 -0.04 -4.14
N GLY A 126 -13.40 0.73 -4.94
CA GLY A 126 -14.83 0.99 -4.75
C GLY A 126 -15.20 1.90 -3.57
N VAL A 127 -14.26 2.69 -3.02
CA VAL A 127 -14.53 3.58 -1.85
C VAL A 127 -14.66 5.05 -2.25
N HIS A 128 -14.13 5.41 -3.42
CA HIS A 128 -14.17 6.77 -3.95
C HIS A 128 -15.32 6.94 -4.92
N GLN A 129 -16.15 7.96 -4.68
CA GLN A 129 -17.28 8.28 -5.55
C GLN A 129 -16.83 8.91 -6.88
N SER A 130 -15.62 9.48 -6.90
CA SER A 130 -15.08 10.19 -8.06
C SER A 130 -14.07 9.37 -8.89
N ALA A 131 -13.68 8.17 -8.44
CA ALA A 131 -12.56 7.42 -9.03
C ALA A 131 -12.82 6.84 -10.43
N TYR A 132 -14.04 6.96 -10.96
CA TYR A 132 -14.42 6.41 -12.27
C TYR A 132 -15.40 7.33 -13.02
N LYS A 133 -14.96 8.56 -13.32
CA LYS A 133 -15.58 9.39 -14.36
C LYS A 133 -14.58 9.62 -15.48
#